data_AF-A0A9C7B4F2-F1
#
_entry.id   AF-A0A9C7B4F2-F1
#
_cell.length_a   1.000
_cell.length_b   1.000
_cell.length_c   1.000
_cell.angle_alpha   90.00
_cell.angle_beta   90.00
_cell.angle_gamma   90.00
#
_symmetry.space_group_name_H-M   'P 1'
#
loop_
_entity.id
_entity.type
_entity.pdbx_description
1 polymer ?
#
loop_
_entity_poly.entity_id
_entity_poly.type
_entity_poly.pdbx_seq_one_letter_code
_entity_poly.pdbx_strand_id
1 'polypeptide(L)'
;MVWSRGNSLRIGILKGNGQKEVCRVELPRVRAKVPRVLGEAREVQRAARLIVFIVLSALGAMAKVPGPLGAVTLDAAPSYFAALAFGWGEGALVAGLGSLLSALISGFPLGVLVHVYAAVQAALWATCLRLAYERGGPVLAMLATIFLAGVVAAALSWPLGGQALVTSSLAPFIVAAAVNVMLAMAAYVFLMRSKVVYVRRR
;
A
#
# COMPACT_ATOMS: atom_id res chain seq x y z
N MET A 1 -19.42 10.96 -26.20
CA MET A 1 -19.76 9.54 -26.46
C MET A 1 -20.16 8.90 -25.13
N VAL A 2 -21.46 8.84 -24.85
CA VAL A 2 -22.01 8.38 -23.56
C VAL A 2 -22.29 6.88 -23.67
N TRP A 3 -21.53 6.07 -22.93
CA TRP A 3 -21.64 4.61 -22.94
C TRP A 3 -22.74 4.17 -21.98
N SER A 4 -23.92 3.87 -22.52
CA SER A 4 -25.06 3.30 -21.78
C SER A 4 -24.81 1.81 -21.52
N ARG A 5 -24.56 1.45 -20.24
CA ARG A 5 -24.42 0.05 -19.81
C ARG A 5 -25.79 -0.60 -19.60
N GLY A 6 -26.32 -1.23 -20.63
CA GLY A 6 -27.48 -2.13 -20.54
C GLY A 6 -27.05 -3.60 -20.62
N ASN A 7 -26.92 -4.28 -19.47
CA ASN A 7 -26.71 -5.73 -19.43
C ASN A 7 -28.09 -6.43 -19.54
N SER A 8 -28.48 -6.79 -20.76
CA SER A 8 -29.68 -7.59 -21.06
C SER A 8 -29.24 -8.94 -21.62
N LEU A 9 -29.39 -10.01 -20.82
CA LEU A 9 -29.31 -11.39 -21.32
C LEU A 9 -30.65 -11.72 -21.99
N ARG A 10 -30.63 -11.90 -23.32
CA ARG A 10 -31.80 -12.34 -24.10
C ARG A 10 -31.71 -13.84 -24.32
N ILE A 11 -32.56 -14.61 -23.63
CA ILE A 11 -32.76 -16.03 -23.91
C ILE A 11 -34.03 -16.14 -24.77
N GLY A 12 -33.89 -16.53 -26.03
CA GLY A 12 -35.01 -16.74 -26.94
C GLY A 12 -35.37 -18.23 -26.98
N ILE A 13 -36.58 -18.58 -26.52
CA ILE A 13 -37.15 -19.92 -26.74
C ILE A 13 -38.03 -19.82 -27.99
N LEU A 14 -37.69 -20.58 -29.03
CA LEU A 14 -38.49 -20.69 -30.25
C LEU A 14 -39.61 -21.70 -30.04
N LYS A 15 -40.86 -21.23 -30.00
CA LYS A 15 -42.06 -22.08 -30.16
C LYS A 15 -42.61 -21.92 -31.58
N GLY A 16 -43.06 -23.03 -32.16
CA GLY A 16 -43.36 -23.23 -33.59
C GLY A 16 -44.56 -22.48 -34.17
N ASN A 17 -44.73 -21.18 -33.88
CA ASN A 17 -45.68 -20.34 -34.59
C ASN A 17 -45.20 -18.88 -34.64
N GLY A 18 -44.10 -18.61 -35.37
CA GLY A 18 -43.74 -17.32 -36.00
C GLY A 18 -43.67 -16.02 -35.17
N GLN A 19 -44.09 -16.00 -33.90
CA GLN A 19 -44.16 -14.80 -33.07
C GLN A 19 -43.14 -14.88 -31.93
N LYS A 20 -42.22 -13.91 -31.92
CA LYS A 20 -41.24 -13.74 -30.84
C LYS A 20 -41.90 -13.00 -29.69
N GLU A 21 -42.57 -13.71 -28.79
CA GLU A 21 -42.88 -13.15 -27.47
C GLU A 21 -41.59 -13.11 -26.64
N VAL A 22 -41.02 -11.92 -26.49
CA VAL A 22 -39.91 -11.68 -25.56
C VAL A 22 -40.51 -11.47 -24.18
N CYS A 23 -40.59 -12.53 -23.38
CA CYS A 23 -40.98 -12.41 -21.98
C CYS A 23 -39.87 -11.64 -21.23
N ARG A 24 -40.13 -10.34 -20.98
CA ARG A 24 -39.20 -9.46 -20.28
C ARG A 24 -39.27 -9.75 -18.79
N VAL A 25 -38.41 -10.66 -18.32
CA VAL A 25 -38.24 -10.91 -16.89
C VAL A 25 -37.49 -9.72 -16.29
N GLU A 26 -38.23 -8.75 -15.76
CA GLU A 26 -37.67 -7.71 -14.90
C GLU A 26 -37.32 -8.34 -13.56
N LEU A 27 -36.04 -8.67 -13.35
CA LEU A 27 -35.56 -9.07 -12.04
C LEU A 27 -35.74 -7.88 -11.08
N PRO A 28 -36.55 -8.02 -10.01
CA PRO A 28 -36.64 -6.98 -9.01
C PRO A 28 -35.25 -6.76 -8.44
N ARG A 29 -34.72 -5.53 -8.53
CA ARG A 29 -33.48 -5.14 -7.86
C ARG A 29 -33.73 -5.12 -6.36
N VAL A 30 -33.76 -6.29 -5.74
CA VAL A 30 -33.74 -6.43 -4.29
C VAL A 30 -32.36 -5.98 -3.86
N ARG A 31 -32.27 -4.72 -3.44
CA ARG A 31 -31.08 -4.17 -2.78
C ARG A 31 -30.97 -4.87 -1.44
N ALA A 32 -30.37 -6.06 -1.43
CA ALA A 32 -30.13 -6.82 -0.21
C ALA A 32 -29.39 -5.92 0.77
N LYS A 33 -30.05 -5.57 1.88
CA LYS A 33 -29.47 -4.77 2.95
C LYS A 33 -28.48 -5.71 3.66
N VAL A 34 -27.20 -5.54 3.37
CA VAL A 34 -26.15 -6.40 3.93
C VAL A 34 -26.25 -6.32 5.46
N PRO A 35 -26.40 -7.45 6.17
CA PRO A 35 -26.57 -7.42 7.62
C PRO A 35 -25.35 -6.80 8.30
N ARG A 36 -25.57 -5.97 9.32
CA ARG A 36 -24.52 -5.20 10.02
C ARG A 36 -23.37 -6.08 10.54
N VAL A 37 -23.67 -7.32 10.92
CA VAL A 37 -22.70 -8.32 11.42
C VAL A 37 -21.59 -8.64 10.40
N LEU A 38 -21.91 -8.69 9.11
CA LEU A 38 -20.88 -8.86 8.05
C LEU A 38 -19.99 -7.61 7.91
N GLY A 39 -20.52 -6.44 8.24
CA GLY A 39 -19.76 -5.20 8.30
C GLY A 39 -18.72 -5.24 9.42
N GLU A 40 -19.13 -5.63 10.62
CA GLU A 40 -18.23 -5.71 11.79
C GLU A 40 -17.10 -6.73 11.58
N ALA A 41 -17.41 -7.94 11.08
CA ALA A 41 -16.39 -8.94 10.79
C ALA A 41 -15.33 -8.42 9.79
N ARG A 42 -15.74 -7.63 8.80
CA ARG A 42 -14.85 -7.07 7.78
C ARG A 42 -13.94 -5.96 8.34
N GLU A 43 -14.46 -5.14 9.24
CA GLU A 43 -13.68 -4.11 9.92
C GLU A 43 -12.65 -4.75 10.88
N VAL A 44 -13.05 -5.79 11.62
CA VAL A 44 -12.13 -6.57 12.46
C VAL A 44 -11.02 -7.21 11.61
N GLN A 45 -11.37 -7.83 10.47
CA GLN A 45 -10.38 -8.39 9.56
C GLN A 45 -9.43 -7.34 8.96
N ARG A 46 -9.91 -6.12 8.72
CA ARG A 46 -9.05 -4.99 8.29
C ARG A 46 -8.07 -4.60 9.37
N ALA A 47 -8.57 -4.38 10.59
CA ALA A 47 -7.75 -4.03 11.73
C ALA A 47 -6.66 -5.09 12.00
N ALA A 48 -7.04 -6.38 11.97
CA ALA A 48 -6.11 -7.48 12.15
C ALA A 48 -4.97 -7.47 11.12
N ARG A 49 -5.28 -7.25 9.84
CA ARG A 49 -4.24 -7.14 8.80
C ARG A 49 -3.31 -5.96 9.02
N LEU A 50 -3.86 -4.78 9.36
CA LEU A 50 -3.05 -3.60 9.67
C LEU A 50 -2.07 -3.89 10.81
N ILE A 51 -2.55 -4.48 11.90
CA ILE A 51 -1.72 -4.84 13.07
C ILE A 51 -0.60 -5.80 12.66
N VAL A 52 -0.90 -6.84 11.87
CA VAL A 52 0.11 -7.79 11.41
C VAL A 52 1.21 -7.09 10.60
N PHE A 53 0.86 -6.20 9.67
CA PHE A 53 1.88 -5.47 8.89
C PHE A 53 2.65 -4.44 9.72
N ILE A 54 2.01 -3.81 10.70
CA ILE A 54 2.68 -2.90 11.64
C ILE A 54 3.73 -3.67 12.45
N VAL A 55 3.36 -4.83 12.99
CA VAL A 55 4.28 -5.70 13.73
C VAL A 55 5.40 -6.22 12.81
N LEU A 56 5.08 -6.60 11.57
CA LEU A 56 6.08 -7.04 10.61
C LEU A 56 7.08 -5.92 10.24
N SER A 57 6.61 -4.68 10.16
CA SER A 57 7.45 -3.50 9.99
C SER A 57 8.39 -3.30 11.19
N ALA A 58 7.86 -3.42 12.42
CA ALA A 58 8.67 -3.36 13.63
C ALA A 58 9.72 -4.48 13.71
N LEU A 59 9.39 -5.71 13.27
CA LEU A 59 10.35 -6.80 13.14
C LEU A 59 11.41 -6.52 12.06
N GLY A 60 11.01 -5.95 10.93
CA GLY A 60 11.92 -5.52 9.86
C GLY A 60 12.91 -4.44 10.31
N ALA A 61 12.54 -3.63 11.30
CA ALA A 61 13.44 -2.65 11.92
C ALA A 61 14.54 -3.30 12.75
N MET A 62 14.25 -4.45 13.35
CA MET A 62 15.23 -5.23 14.11
C MET A 62 16.17 -6.00 13.17
N ALA A 63 15.67 -6.41 12.01
CA ALA A 63 16.45 -7.04 10.95
C ALA A 63 17.30 -5.99 10.20
N LYS A 64 18.39 -5.56 10.83
CA LYS A 64 19.40 -4.68 10.25
C LYS A 64 20.38 -5.50 9.43
N VAL A 65 20.29 -5.39 8.11
CA VAL A 65 21.25 -6.05 7.21
C VAL A 65 22.47 -5.15 7.06
N PRO A 66 23.68 -5.59 7.45
CA PRO A 66 24.89 -4.81 7.25
C PRO A 66 25.16 -4.67 5.74
N GLY A 67 25.29 -3.43 5.28
CA GLY A 67 25.58 -3.11 3.89
C GLY A 67 26.79 -2.17 3.76
N PRO A 68 27.31 -2.00 2.52
CA PRO A 68 28.51 -1.21 2.25
C PRO A 68 28.40 0.28 2.61
N LEU A 69 27.19 0.81 2.81
CA LEU A 69 26.93 2.21 3.17
C LEU A 69 26.27 2.34 4.56
N GLY A 70 26.32 1.30 5.38
CA GLY A 70 25.70 1.22 6.70
C GLY A 70 24.67 0.10 6.81
N ALA A 71 24.11 -0.06 8.00
CA ALA A 71 23.06 -1.03 8.26
C ALA A 71 21.72 -0.55 7.67
N VAL A 72 21.12 -1.37 6.82
CA VAL A 72 19.83 -1.08 6.18
C VAL A 72 18.73 -1.80 6.94
N THR A 73 17.69 -1.06 7.36
CA THR A 73 16.47 -1.64 7.96
C THR A 73 15.47 -2.03 6.88
N LEU A 74 14.71 -3.09 7.14
CA LEU A 74 13.71 -3.62 6.22
C LEU A 74 12.27 -3.32 6.69
N ASP A 75 12.10 -2.28 7.50
CA ASP A 75 10.83 -1.90 8.09
C ASP A 75 9.84 -1.28 7.09
N ALA A 76 10.33 -0.60 6.05
CA ALA A 76 9.48 0.03 5.04
C ALA A 76 8.92 -0.96 3.99
N ALA A 77 9.55 -2.12 3.78
CA ALA A 77 9.09 -3.11 2.82
C ALA A 77 7.66 -3.63 3.10
N PRO A 78 7.32 -4.10 4.32
CA PRO A 78 5.96 -4.56 4.62
C PRO A 78 4.91 -3.44 4.54
N SER A 79 5.27 -2.19 4.82
CA SER A 79 4.35 -1.06 4.74
C SER A 79 4.08 -0.63 3.29
N TYR A 80 5.09 -0.60 2.44
CA TYR A 80 4.94 -0.41 0.99
C TYR A 80 4.15 -1.52 0.34
N PHE A 81 4.37 -2.77 0.74
CA PHE A 81 3.56 -3.89 0.30
C PHE A 81 2.09 -3.68 0.70
N ALA A 82 1.82 -3.30 1.96
CA ALA A 82 0.47 -3.03 2.42
C ALA A 82 -0.21 -1.88 1.64
N ALA A 83 0.54 -0.83 1.30
CA ALA A 83 0.06 0.27 0.46
C ALA A 83 -0.35 -0.20 -0.94
N LEU A 84 0.46 -1.06 -1.57
CA LEU A 84 0.18 -1.62 -2.89
C LEU A 84 -0.97 -2.62 -2.88
N ALA A 85 -1.09 -3.43 -1.83
CA ALA A 85 -2.09 -4.49 -1.72
C ALA A 85 -3.48 -3.98 -1.28
N PHE A 86 -3.53 -3.08 -0.30
CA PHE A 86 -4.79 -2.68 0.35
C PHE A 86 -5.24 -1.25 0.03
N GLY A 87 -4.34 -0.41 -0.48
CA GLY A 87 -4.62 0.95 -0.91
C GLY A 87 -3.89 2.00 -0.06
N TRP A 88 -4.10 3.27 -0.42
CA TRP A 88 -3.33 4.40 0.09
C TRP A 88 -3.52 4.62 1.60
N GLY A 89 -4.76 4.55 2.10
CA GLY A 89 -5.05 4.82 3.53
C GLY A 89 -4.52 3.74 4.46
N GLU A 90 -4.72 2.46 4.13
CA GLU A 90 -4.22 1.34 4.92
C GLU A 90 -2.67 1.32 4.94
N GLY A 91 -2.03 1.54 3.78
CA GLY A 91 -0.57 1.64 3.69
C GLY A 91 0.04 2.80 4.47
N ALA A 92 -0.60 3.97 4.46
CA ALA A 92 -0.14 5.14 5.19
C ALA A 92 -0.09 4.90 6.70
N LEU A 93 -1.15 4.28 7.24
CA LEU A 93 -1.24 3.95 8.66
C LEU A 93 -0.16 2.94 9.07
N VAL A 94 0.03 1.90 8.25
CA VAL A 94 1.07 0.89 8.51
C VAL A 94 2.46 1.53 8.46
N ALA A 95 2.74 2.37 7.47
CA ALA A 95 4.05 3.02 7.33
C ALA A 95 4.35 4.00 8.47
N GLY A 96 3.37 4.84 8.84
CA GLY A 96 3.54 5.79 9.92
C GLY A 96 3.69 5.10 11.27
N LEU A 97 2.78 4.21 11.63
CA LEU A 97 2.82 3.51 12.92
C LEU A 97 3.99 2.54 13.01
N GLY A 98 4.31 1.83 11.92
CA GLY A 98 5.48 0.94 11.85
C GLY A 98 6.79 1.70 12.06
N SER A 99 6.95 2.87 11.42
CA SER A 99 8.13 3.72 11.61
C SER A 99 8.23 4.27 13.04
N LEU A 100 7.09 4.62 13.66
CA LEU A 100 7.07 5.08 15.05
C LEU A 100 7.46 3.96 16.03
N LEU A 101 6.98 2.73 15.80
CA LEU A 101 7.36 1.56 16.60
C LEU A 101 8.83 1.16 16.38
N SER A 102 9.32 1.23 15.14
CA SER A 102 10.73 1.06 14.77
C SER A 102 11.62 2.06 15.54
N ALA A 103 11.20 3.32 15.61
CA ALA A 103 11.86 4.37 16.39
C ALA A 103 11.82 4.10 17.91
N LEU A 104 10.69 3.58 18.41
CA LEU A 104 10.54 3.22 19.82
C LEU A 104 11.49 2.09 20.21
N ILE A 105 11.62 1.06 19.37
CA ILE A 105 12.53 -0.08 19.60
C ILE A 105 13.99 0.37 19.57
N SER A 106 14.33 1.36 18.74
CA SER A 106 15.69 1.91 18.65
C SER A 106 16.03 2.97 19.69
N GLY A 107 15.07 3.36 20.55
CA GLY A 107 15.30 4.29 21.65
C GLY A 107 15.38 5.76 21.25
N PHE A 108 14.79 6.16 20.11
CA PHE A 108 14.74 7.56 19.64
C PHE A 108 16.10 8.29 19.57
N PRO A 109 17.04 7.86 18.72
CA PRO A 109 18.39 8.44 18.65
C PRO A 109 18.44 9.95 18.41
N LEU A 110 17.47 10.53 17.70
CA LEU A 110 17.37 11.97 17.42
C LEU A 110 16.23 12.65 18.19
N GLY A 111 15.59 11.95 19.12
CA GLY A 111 14.45 12.43 19.90
C GLY A 111 13.08 12.14 19.26
N VAL A 112 12.05 12.14 20.10
CA VAL A 112 10.69 11.69 19.74
C VAL A 112 10.10 12.52 18.60
N LEU A 113 10.27 13.84 18.61
CA LEU A 113 9.68 14.74 17.60
C LEU A 113 10.22 14.47 16.19
N VAL A 114 11.51 14.17 16.07
CA VAL A 114 12.15 13.84 14.79
C VAL A 114 11.57 12.53 14.23
N HIS A 115 11.30 11.55 15.09
CA HIS A 115 10.71 10.29 14.67
C HIS A 115 9.21 10.38 14.36
N VAL A 116 8.47 11.26 15.05
CA VAL A 116 7.09 11.59 14.64
C VAL A 116 7.08 12.24 13.26
N TYR A 117 8.01 13.17 13.01
CA TYR A 117 8.17 13.77 11.69
C TYR A 117 8.53 12.74 10.61
N ALA A 118 9.47 11.84 10.89
CA ALA A 118 9.82 10.74 9.99
C ALA A 118 8.65 9.77 9.76
N ALA A 119 7.82 9.50 10.76
CA ALA A 119 6.62 8.69 10.61
C ALA A 119 5.59 9.33 9.66
N VAL A 120 5.42 10.65 9.72
CA VAL A 120 4.57 11.38 8.77
C VAL A 120 5.14 11.27 7.35
N GLN A 121 6.46 11.42 7.19
CA GLN A 121 7.10 11.22 5.89
C GLN A 121 6.90 9.79 5.37
N ALA A 122 7.07 8.76 6.21
CA ALA A 122 6.87 7.37 5.83
C ALA A 122 5.44 7.12 5.33
N ALA A 123 4.44 7.70 6.00
CA ALA A 123 3.05 7.66 5.55
C ALA A 123 2.86 8.34 4.19
N LEU A 124 3.48 9.50 3.97
CA LEU A 124 3.45 10.20 2.68
C LEU A 124 4.11 9.36 1.56
N TRP A 125 5.27 8.78 1.80
CA TRP A 125 5.97 7.95 0.80
C TRP A 125 5.16 6.72 0.41
N ALA A 126 4.49 6.07 1.36
CA ALA A 126 3.61 4.94 1.10
C ALA A 126 2.37 5.34 0.27
N THR A 127 1.77 6.50 0.55
CA THR A 127 0.65 7.02 -0.27
C THR A 127 1.10 7.40 -1.68
N CYS A 128 2.25 8.09 -1.81
CA CYS A 128 2.84 8.44 -3.09
C CYS A 128 3.16 7.20 -3.93
N LEU A 129 3.73 6.15 -3.32
CA LEU A 129 3.98 4.87 -4.01
C LEU A 129 2.71 4.31 -4.63
N ARG A 130 1.62 4.25 -3.83
CA ARG A 130 0.34 3.72 -4.31
C ARG A 130 -0.25 4.58 -5.44
N LEU A 131 -0.23 5.90 -5.29
CA LEU A 131 -0.76 6.81 -6.31
C LEU A 131 0.06 6.75 -7.61
N ALA A 132 1.39 6.70 -7.51
CA ALA A 132 2.27 6.54 -8.66
C ALA A 132 2.04 5.20 -9.37
N TYR A 133 1.79 4.14 -8.61
CA TYR A 133 1.47 2.82 -9.15
C TYR A 133 0.16 2.81 -9.94
N GLU A 134 -0.88 3.48 -9.43
CA GLU A 134 -2.18 3.58 -10.13
C GLU A 134 -2.11 4.40 -11.41
N ARG A 135 -1.25 5.43 -11.47
CA ARG A 135 -1.19 6.38 -12.59
C ARG A 135 -0.20 6.01 -13.68
N GLY A 136 0.95 5.44 -13.32
CA GLY A 136 2.06 5.21 -14.27
C GLY A 136 2.71 3.83 -14.16
N GLY A 137 2.11 2.90 -13.41
CA GLY A 137 2.54 1.52 -13.34
C GLY A 137 3.72 1.25 -12.39
N PRO A 138 4.23 0.00 -12.36
CA PRO A 138 5.19 -0.46 -11.37
C PRO A 138 6.52 0.29 -11.41
N VAL A 139 7.08 0.50 -12.60
CA VAL A 139 8.41 1.12 -12.75
C VAL A 139 8.38 2.57 -12.31
N LEU A 140 7.36 3.34 -12.69
CA LEU A 140 7.24 4.73 -12.27
C LEU A 140 7.05 4.84 -10.76
N ALA A 141 6.25 3.94 -10.16
CA ALA A 141 6.08 3.89 -8.71
C ALA A 141 7.40 3.66 -7.99
N MET A 142 8.21 2.72 -8.47
CA MET A 142 9.52 2.43 -7.87
C MET A 142 10.46 3.63 -7.95
N LEU A 143 10.63 4.21 -9.14
CA LEU A 143 11.52 5.35 -9.32
C LEU A 143 11.07 6.57 -8.51
N ALA A 144 9.76 6.87 -8.51
CA ALA A 144 9.20 7.96 -7.74
C ALA A 144 9.43 7.75 -6.24
N THR A 145 9.13 6.57 -5.71
CA THR A 145 9.28 6.32 -4.27
C THR A 145 10.74 6.27 -3.84
N ILE A 146 11.66 5.73 -4.65
CA ILE A 146 13.10 5.79 -4.36
C ILE A 146 13.59 7.24 -4.33
N PHE A 147 13.14 8.07 -5.27
CA PHE A 147 13.49 9.48 -5.27
C PHE A 147 12.92 10.23 -4.05
N LEU A 148 11.63 9.99 -3.73
CA LEU A 148 10.94 10.62 -2.62
C LEU A 148 11.50 10.17 -1.25
N ALA A 149 11.54 8.87 -1.00
CA ALA A 149 12.01 8.31 0.27
C ALA A 149 13.54 8.36 0.43
N GLY A 150 14.29 8.47 -0.66
CA GLY A 150 15.74 8.61 -0.65
C GLY A 150 16.20 10.07 -0.63
N VAL A 151 16.08 10.73 -1.77
CA VAL A 151 16.63 12.08 -2.00
C VAL A 151 15.81 13.15 -1.28
N VAL A 152 14.48 13.12 -1.43
CA VAL A 152 13.61 14.14 -0.85
C VAL A 152 13.58 14.01 0.67
N ALA A 153 13.50 12.81 1.22
CA ALA A 153 13.59 12.58 2.66
C ALA A 153 14.91 13.08 3.25
N ALA A 154 16.04 12.86 2.56
CA ALA A 154 17.34 13.39 2.99
C ALA A 154 17.36 14.93 2.94
N ALA A 155 16.82 15.55 1.89
CA ALA A 155 16.73 17.01 1.80
C ALA A 155 15.82 17.60 2.91
N LEU A 156 14.71 16.95 3.22
CA LEU A 156 13.79 17.35 4.30
C LEU A 156 14.39 17.19 5.70
N SER A 157 15.52 16.48 5.84
CA SER A 157 16.26 16.41 7.11
C SER A 157 17.10 17.67 7.40
N TRP A 158 17.25 18.58 6.42
CA TRP A 158 17.99 19.84 6.57
C TRP A 158 17.60 20.67 7.81
N PRO A 159 16.31 20.99 8.07
CA PRO A 159 15.93 21.77 9.24
C PRO A 159 16.19 21.06 10.58
N LEU A 160 16.44 19.75 10.59
CA LEU A 160 16.61 18.97 11.81
C LEU A 160 18.08 18.91 12.28
N GLY A 161 19.03 18.89 11.35
CA GLY A 161 20.45 18.73 11.66
C GLY A 161 21.41 19.41 10.68
N GLY A 162 20.91 20.32 9.85
CA GLY A 162 21.69 21.10 8.88
C GLY A 162 22.29 20.28 7.74
N GLN A 163 23.33 20.83 7.10
CA GLN A 163 24.03 20.20 5.97
C GLN A 163 24.62 18.84 6.32
N ALA A 164 25.16 18.68 7.53
CA ALA A 164 25.84 17.48 7.95
C ALA A 164 24.89 16.27 7.99
N LEU A 165 23.65 16.45 8.47
CA LEU A 165 22.66 15.37 8.50
C LEU A 165 22.21 14.98 7.10
N VAL A 166 22.06 15.96 6.21
CA VAL A 166 21.63 15.73 4.81
C VAL A 166 22.70 14.95 4.04
N THR A 167 23.96 15.37 4.11
CA THR A 167 25.05 14.71 3.36
C THR A 167 25.37 13.32 3.88
N SER A 168 25.27 13.10 5.20
CA SER A 168 25.48 11.78 5.81
C SER A 168 24.31 10.82 5.58
N SER A 169 23.07 11.31 5.50
CA SER A 169 21.87 10.47 5.36
C SER A 169 21.49 10.16 3.91
N LEU A 170 21.98 10.94 2.93
CA LEU A 170 21.61 10.81 1.52
C LEU A 170 21.88 9.41 0.97
N ALA A 171 23.11 8.90 1.12
CA ALA A 171 23.49 7.58 0.64
C ALA A 171 22.72 6.45 1.34
N PRO A 172 22.66 6.40 2.69
CA PRO A 172 21.86 5.39 3.41
C PRO A 172 20.38 5.39 3.03
N PHE A 173 19.76 6.56 2.87
CA PHE A 173 18.33 6.65 2.54
C PHE A 173 18.01 6.15 1.14
N ILE A 174 18.86 6.44 0.15
CA ILE A 174 18.68 5.93 -1.22
C ILE A 174 18.78 4.40 -1.25
N VAL A 175 19.79 3.83 -0.56
CA VAL A 175 19.96 2.37 -0.49
C VAL A 175 18.78 1.73 0.23
N ALA A 176 18.38 2.27 1.38
CA ALA A 176 17.25 1.77 2.14
C ALA A 176 15.95 1.82 1.33
N ALA A 177 15.68 2.94 0.64
CA ALA A 177 14.51 3.07 -0.21
C ALA A 177 14.53 2.06 -1.36
N ALA A 178 15.67 1.91 -2.05
CA ALA A 178 15.81 0.94 -3.14
C ALA A 178 15.53 -0.49 -2.70
N VAL A 179 16.16 -0.93 -1.60
CA VAL A 179 15.99 -2.30 -1.07
C VAL A 179 14.55 -2.54 -0.63
N ASN A 180 13.95 -1.63 0.13
CA ASN A 180 12.58 -1.80 0.65
C ASN A 180 11.54 -1.79 -0.47
N VAL A 181 11.67 -0.90 -1.45
CA VAL A 181 10.76 -0.82 -2.60
C VAL A 181 10.90 -2.07 -3.49
N MET A 182 12.13 -2.52 -3.76
CA MET A 182 12.38 -3.76 -4.52
C MET A 182 11.76 -4.96 -3.83
N LEU A 183 11.96 -5.11 -2.52
CA LEU A 183 11.40 -6.22 -1.75
C LEU A 183 9.88 -6.19 -1.72
N ALA A 184 9.27 -5.03 -1.50
CA ALA A 184 7.82 -4.85 -1.52
C ALA A 184 7.22 -5.22 -2.89
N MET A 185 7.85 -4.79 -3.98
CA MET A 185 7.41 -5.09 -5.34
C MET A 185 7.58 -6.57 -5.68
N ALA A 186 8.69 -7.19 -5.29
CA ALA A 186 8.91 -8.63 -5.46
C ALA A 186 7.83 -9.43 -4.72
N ALA A 187 7.54 -9.08 -3.46
CA ALA A 187 6.48 -9.69 -2.68
C ALA A 187 5.10 -9.50 -3.32
N TYR A 188 4.81 -8.32 -3.85
CA TYR A 188 3.57 -8.02 -4.56
C TYR A 188 3.38 -8.86 -5.82
N VAL A 189 4.41 -8.98 -6.66
CA VAL A 189 4.38 -9.80 -7.87
C VAL A 189 4.26 -11.29 -7.51
N PHE A 190 4.97 -11.75 -6.49
CA PHE A 190 4.90 -13.14 -6.02
C PHE A 190 3.49 -13.51 -5.55
N LEU A 191 2.86 -12.64 -4.75
CA LEU A 191 1.49 -12.84 -4.27
C LEU A 191 0.44 -12.74 -5.38
N MET A 192 0.63 -11.85 -6.35
CA MET A 192 -0.25 -11.79 -7.52
C MET A 192 -0.14 -13.04 -8.40
N ARG A 193 1.04 -13.66 -8.47
CA ARG A 193 1.22 -14.93 -9.19
C ARG A 193 0.59 -16.13 -8.50
N SER A 194 0.53 -16.14 -7.17
CA SER A 194 0.04 -17.31 -6.43
C SER A 194 -1.48 -17.47 -6.41
N LYS A 195 -2.29 -16.54 -6.96
CA LYS A 195 -3.78 -16.61 -6.97
C LYS A 195 -4.45 -16.76 -5.58
N VAL A 196 -3.70 -16.65 -4.48
CA VAL A 196 -4.21 -16.96 -3.13
C VAL A 196 -5.05 -15.82 -2.53
N VAL A 197 -4.98 -14.59 -3.04
CA VAL A 197 -5.73 -13.46 -2.47
C VAL A 197 -6.45 -12.65 -3.55
N TYR A 198 -7.79 -12.62 -3.47
CA TYR A 198 -8.65 -11.76 -4.27
C TYR A 198 -8.49 -10.30 -3.82
N VAL A 199 -7.41 -9.64 -4.27
CA VAL A 199 -7.22 -8.20 -4.05
C VAL A 199 -8.27 -7.46 -4.86
N ARG A 200 -9.23 -6.85 -4.15
CA ARG A 200 -10.29 -6.04 -4.74
C ARG A 200 -9.66 -4.81 -5.41
N ARG A 201 -9.39 -4.88 -6.72
CA ARG A 201 -9.19 -3.68 -7.54
C ARG A 201 -10.44 -2.82 -7.39
N ARG A 202 -10.31 -1.67 -6.73
CA ARG A 202 -11.26 -0.56 -6.86
C ARG A 202 -10.74 0.38 -7.92
#